data_AF-A0A165X1U5-F1
#
_entry.id   AF-A0A165X1U5-F1
#
_cell.length_a   1.000
_cell.length_b   1.000
_cell.length_c   1.000
_cell.angle_alpha   90.00
_cell.angle_beta   90.00
_cell.angle_gamma   90.00
#
_symmetry.space_group_name_H-M   'P 1'
#
loop_
_entity.id
_entity.type
_entity.pdbx_description
1 polymer ?
#
loop_
_entity_poly.entity_id
_entity_poly.type
_entity_poly.pdbx_seq_one_letter_code
_entity_poly.pdbx_strand_id
1 'polypeptide(L)'
;MIDLISSFISTGIETLLAYGALVGAVLAFVARFEPRTPNWLSTLATTALLCVSVWFFSALHHDREAEVAQLKADNSALTRVAAAHKVISEQASKNNLLDRIQQLSSVEEKVRDYELELERGKIAACPPDPAYLSRMRALQFRKAR
;
A
#
# COMPACT_ATOMS: atom_id res chain seq x y z
N MET A 1 -1.00 1.77 17.95
CA MET A 1 -1.26 0.43 18.51
C MET A 1 -2.14 0.50 19.76
N ILE A 2 -1.82 1.38 20.72
CA ILE A 2 -2.65 1.64 21.91
C ILE A 2 -4.04 2.19 21.53
N ASP A 3 -4.13 3.14 20.59
CA ASP A 3 -5.43 3.69 20.12
C ASP A 3 -6.31 2.68 19.38
N LEU A 4 -5.69 1.69 18.73
CA LEU A 4 -6.41 0.61 18.06
C LEU A 4 -7.05 -0.33 19.09
N ILE A 5 -6.30 -0.65 20.15
CA ILE A 5 -6.78 -1.52 21.24
C ILE A 5 -7.91 -0.83 22.02
N SER A 6 -7.80 0.46 22.32
CA SER A 6 -8.87 1.20 22.99
C SER A 6 -10.14 1.30 22.13
N SER A 7 -9.99 1.51 20.82
CA SER A 7 -11.11 1.52 19.87
C SER A 7 -11.82 0.17 19.80
N PHE A 8 -11.08 -0.95 19.81
CA PHE A 8 -11.65 -2.31 19.83
C PHE A 8 -12.36 -2.63 21.15
N ILE A 9 -11.83 -2.16 22.28
CA ILE A 9 -12.46 -2.34 23.59
C ILE A 9 -13.76 -1.52 23.67
N SER A 10 -13.77 -0.28 23.18
CA SER A 10 -14.97 0.57 23.17
C SER A 10 -16.10 -0.04 22.35
N THR A 11 -15.83 -0.41 21.10
CA THR A 11 -16.82 -1.05 20.22
C THR A 11 -17.26 -2.42 20.74
N GLY A 12 -16.37 -3.18 21.36
CA GLY A 12 -16.71 -4.44 22.02
C GLY A 12 -17.66 -4.27 23.22
N ILE A 13 -17.50 -3.20 24.00
CA ILE A 13 -18.37 -2.90 25.14
C ILE A 13 -19.73 -2.39 24.66
N GLU A 14 -19.77 -1.51 23.65
CA GLU A 14 -21.00 -0.98 23.08
C GLU A 14 -21.87 -2.07 22.45
N THR A 15 -21.26 -3.01 21.74
CA THR A 15 -21.98 -4.18 21.21
C THR A 15 -22.52 -5.06 22.32
N LEU A 16 -21.73 -5.35 23.37
CA LEU A 16 -22.20 -6.09 24.55
C LEU A 16 -23.40 -5.40 25.23
N LEU A 17 -23.37 -4.08 25.37
CA LEU A 17 -24.46 -3.29 25.94
C LEU A 17 -25.71 -3.33 25.04
N ALA A 18 -25.54 -3.21 23.72
CA ALA A 18 -26.65 -3.28 22.77
C ALA A 18 -27.37 -4.63 22.82
N TYR A 19 -26.62 -5.74 22.77
CA TYR A 19 -27.17 -7.09 22.86
C TYR A 19 -27.71 -7.39 24.26
N GLY A 20 -27.03 -6.94 25.32
CA GLY A 20 -27.49 -7.08 26.70
C GLY A 20 -28.82 -6.38 26.95
N ALA A 21 -28.99 -5.15 26.42
CA ALA A 21 -30.25 -4.42 26.50
C ALA A 21 -31.37 -5.13 25.72
N LEU A 22 -31.06 -5.68 24.55
CA LEU A 22 -32.04 -6.40 23.73
C LEU A 22 -32.52 -7.70 24.42
N VAL A 23 -31.59 -8.49 24.97
CA VAL A 23 -31.92 -9.68 25.77
C VAL A 23 -32.69 -9.29 27.03
N GLY A 24 -32.30 -8.21 27.70
CA GLY A 24 -33.01 -7.66 28.85
C GLY A 24 -34.44 -7.25 28.51
N ALA A 25 -34.66 -6.66 27.33
CA ALA A 25 -36.00 -6.32 26.85
C ALA A 25 -36.85 -7.59 26.61
N VAL A 26 -36.28 -8.64 26.04
CA VAL A 26 -37.00 -9.92 25.85
C VAL A 26 -37.37 -10.52 27.20
N LEU A 27 -36.46 -10.54 28.17
CA LEU A 27 -36.71 -11.05 29.52
C LEU A 27 -37.77 -10.23 30.26
N ALA A 28 -37.70 -8.89 30.19
CA ALA A 28 -38.71 -8.01 30.77
C ALA A 28 -40.08 -8.23 30.12
N PHE A 29 -40.14 -8.56 28.82
CA PHE A 29 -41.39 -8.86 28.13
C PHE A 29 -41.98 -10.19 28.58
N VAL A 30 -41.14 -11.22 28.74
CA VAL A 30 -41.55 -12.53 29.24
C VAL A 30 -42.03 -12.44 30.69
N ALA A 31 -41.39 -11.61 31.52
CA ALA A 31 -41.80 -11.35 32.90
C ALA A 31 -43.24 -10.79 33.01
N ARG A 32 -43.86 -10.30 31.93
CA ARG A 32 -45.28 -9.93 31.89
C ARG A 32 -46.23 -11.10 32.15
N PHE A 33 -45.82 -12.32 31.83
CA PHE A 33 -46.66 -13.52 31.99
C PHE A 33 -46.64 -14.06 33.42
N GLU A 34 -45.81 -13.48 34.29
CA GLU A 34 -45.67 -13.89 35.67
C GLU A 34 -46.72 -13.16 36.54
N PRO A 35 -47.49 -13.87 37.38
CA PRO A 35 -48.64 -13.28 38.09
C PRO A 35 -48.23 -12.28 39.19
N ARG A 36 -46.94 -12.21 39.54
CA ARG A 36 -46.40 -11.33 40.59
C ARG A 36 -45.93 -9.97 40.06
N THR A 37 -45.75 -9.83 38.75
CA THR A 37 -45.18 -8.64 38.12
C THR A 37 -46.30 -7.81 37.49
N PRO A 38 -46.43 -6.54 37.86
CA PRO A 38 -47.44 -5.70 37.26
C PRO A 38 -47.08 -5.35 35.81
N ASN A 39 -48.04 -5.57 34.89
CA ASN A 39 -47.86 -5.44 33.44
C ASN A 39 -47.28 -4.09 32.99
N TRP A 40 -47.59 -3.00 33.71
CA TRP A 40 -47.12 -1.66 33.36
C TRP A 40 -45.61 -1.50 33.56
N LEU A 41 -45.06 -2.08 34.65
CA LEU A 41 -43.61 -2.06 34.93
C LEU A 41 -42.84 -2.87 33.89
N SER A 42 -43.38 -4.02 33.48
CA SER A 42 -42.74 -4.86 32.47
C SER A 42 -42.72 -4.15 31.12
N THR A 43 -43.82 -3.51 30.71
CA THR A 43 -43.88 -2.74 29.45
C THR A 43 -43.00 -1.49 29.44
N LEU A 44 -42.79 -0.85 30.59
CA LEU A 44 -41.92 0.33 30.69
C LEU A 44 -40.44 -0.08 30.62
N ALA A 45 -40.09 -1.19 31.28
CA ALA A 45 -38.74 -1.76 31.21
C ALA A 45 -38.39 -2.26 29.80
N THR A 46 -39.33 -2.93 29.11
CA THR A 46 -39.10 -3.43 27.74
C THR A 46 -38.89 -2.30 26.75
N THR A 47 -39.74 -1.27 26.80
CA THR A 47 -39.66 -0.12 25.89
C THR A 47 -38.38 0.69 26.11
N ALA A 48 -37.97 0.89 27.36
CA ALA A 48 -36.72 1.56 27.69
C ALA A 48 -35.50 0.78 27.17
N LEU A 49 -35.45 -0.53 27.40
CA LEU A 49 -34.35 -1.39 26.95
C LEU A 49 -34.30 -1.52 25.42
N LEU A 50 -35.45 -1.54 24.75
CA LEU A 50 -35.52 -1.49 23.29
C LEU A 50 -34.97 -0.17 22.75
N CYS A 51 -35.36 0.97 23.31
CA CYS A 51 -34.84 2.27 22.89
C CYS A 51 -33.32 2.36 23.01
N VAL A 52 -32.76 1.86 24.12
CA VAL A 52 -31.31 1.79 24.32
C VAL A 52 -30.65 0.89 23.28
N SER A 53 -31.22 -0.30 23.03
CA SER A 53 -30.67 -1.22 22.01
C SER A 53 -30.67 -0.60 20.61
N VAL A 54 -31.77 0.05 20.19
CA VAL A 54 -31.89 0.69 18.88
C VAL A 54 -30.91 1.85 18.75
N TRP A 55 -30.73 2.64 19.80
CA TRP A 55 -29.76 3.74 19.82
C TRP A 55 -28.34 3.24 19.58
N PHE A 56 -27.91 2.22 20.32
CA PHE A 56 -26.57 1.65 20.15
C PHE A 56 -26.39 1.00 18.78
N PHE A 57 -27.38 0.25 18.27
CA PHE A 57 -27.30 -0.33 16.92
C PHE A 57 -27.26 0.75 15.83
N SER A 58 -28.00 1.84 15.97
CA SER A 58 -27.98 2.95 15.02
C SER A 58 -26.63 3.66 15.00
N ALA A 59 -26.04 3.90 16.17
CA ALA A 59 -24.69 4.47 16.28
C ALA A 59 -23.65 3.54 15.64
N LEU A 60 -23.69 2.25 15.99
CA LEU A 60 -22.79 1.24 15.42
C LEU A 60 -22.91 1.13 13.90
N HIS A 61 -24.12 1.30 13.35
CA HIS A 61 -24.34 1.20 11.91
C HIS A 61 -23.68 2.35 11.16
N HIS A 62 -23.83 3.59 11.65
CA HIS A 62 -23.23 4.75 11.01
C HIS A 62 -21.70 4.76 11.09
N ASP A 63 -21.11 4.30 12.19
CA ASP A 63 -19.67 4.18 12.31
C ASP A 63 -19.11 3.15 11.32
N ARG A 64 -19.84 2.04 11.10
CA ARG A 64 -19.45 1.02 10.11
C ARG A 64 -19.57 1.51 8.67
N GLU A 65 -20.55 2.34 8.35
CA GLU A 65 -20.65 2.95 7.02
C GLU A 65 -19.47 3.89 6.73
N ALA A 66 -19.05 4.68 7.72
CA ALA A 66 -17.90 5.56 7.61
C ALA A 66 -16.59 4.76 7.44
N GLU A 67 -16.38 3.71 8.24
CA GLU A 67 -15.23 2.80 8.11
C GLU A 67 -15.18 2.14 6.74
N VAL A 68 -16.30 1.63 6.24
CA VAL A 68 -16.37 0.97 4.92
C VAL A 68 -16.08 1.96 3.79
N ALA A 69 -16.57 3.20 3.89
CA ALA A 69 -16.28 4.24 2.91
C ALA A 69 -14.78 4.59 2.88
N GLN A 70 -14.15 4.70 4.05
CA GLN A 70 -12.72 4.97 4.17
C GLN A 70 -11.87 3.81 3.64
N LEU A 71 -12.20 2.57 4.02
CA LEU A 71 -11.51 1.37 3.53
C LEU A 71 -11.64 1.22 2.02
N LYS A 72 -12.78 1.59 1.44
CA LYS A 72 -12.99 1.58 -0.02
C LYS A 72 -12.12 2.64 -0.72
N ALA A 73 -11.98 3.82 -0.11
CA ALA A 73 -11.09 4.86 -0.63
C ALA A 73 -9.62 4.39 -0.60
N ASP A 74 -9.17 3.81 0.50
CA ASP A 74 -7.81 3.29 0.64
C ASP A 74 -7.51 2.15 -0.34
N ASN A 75 -8.47 1.25 -0.55
CA ASN A 75 -8.34 0.17 -1.53
C ASN A 75 -8.24 0.73 -2.97
N SER A 76 -9.00 1.78 -3.28
CA SER A 76 -8.90 2.47 -4.57
C SER A 76 -7.55 3.18 -4.76
N ALA A 77 -6.94 3.68 -3.69
CA ALA A 77 -5.60 4.26 -3.74
C ALA A 77 -4.53 3.19 -3.95
N LEU A 78 -4.60 2.08 -3.21
CA LEU A 78 -3.70 0.94 -3.32
C LEU A 78 -3.75 0.31 -4.72
N THR A 79 -4.93 0.15 -5.30
CA THR A 79 -5.09 -0.38 -6.67
C THR A 79 -4.46 0.53 -7.73
N ARG A 80 -4.53 1.87 -7.56
CA ARG A 80 -3.83 2.82 -8.44
C ARG A 80 -2.31 2.69 -8.33
N VAL A 81 -1.78 2.57 -7.11
CA VAL A 81 -0.34 2.36 -6.88
C VAL A 81 0.10 1.02 -7.46
N ALA A 82 -0.67 -0.05 -7.27
CA ALA A 82 -0.39 -1.36 -7.84
C ALA A 82 -0.42 -1.33 -9.38
N ALA A 83 -1.36 -0.61 -9.99
CA ALA A 83 -1.41 -0.42 -11.44
C ALA A 83 -0.19 0.36 -11.95
N ALA A 84 0.22 1.43 -11.26
CA ALA A 84 1.43 2.18 -11.61
C ALA A 84 2.69 1.30 -11.49
N HIS A 85 2.81 0.51 -10.43
CA HIS A 85 3.91 -0.45 -10.26
C HIS A 85 3.93 -1.52 -11.35
N LYS A 86 2.76 -2.00 -11.77
CA LYS A 86 2.64 -2.96 -12.87
C LYS A 86 3.18 -2.35 -14.17
N VAL A 87 2.77 -1.13 -14.51
CA VAL A 87 3.28 -0.41 -15.69
C VAL A 87 4.79 -0.19 -15.61
N ILE A 88 5.32 0.22 -14.45
CA ILE A 88 6.76 0.39 -14.24
C ILE A 88 7.50 -0.93 -14.41
N SER A 89 7.00 -2.03 -13.84
CA SER A 89 7.60 -3.35 -13.97
C SER A 89 7.57 -3.88 -15.40
N GLU A 90 6.49 -3.62 -16.14
CA GLU A 90 6.35 -4.02 -17.54
C GLU A 90 7.23 -3.16 -18.47
N GLN A 91 7.42 -1.88 -18.16
CA GLN A 91 8.33 -1.03 -18.89
C GLN A 91 9.79 -1.33 -18.56
N ALA A 92 10.09 -1.71 -17.31
CA ALA A 92 11.41 -2.19 -16.91
C ALA A 92 11.77 -3.51 -17.58
N SER A 93 10.81 -4.45 -17.72
CA SER A 93 11.03 -5.71 -18.42
C SER A 93 11.10 -5.53 -19.94
N LYS A 94 10.26 -4.68 -20.55
CA LYS A 94 10.28 -4.40 -22.00
C LYS A 94 11.49 -3.62 -22.47
N ASN A 95 12.00 -2.69 -21.66
CA ASN A 95 13.15 -1.86 -22.04
C ASN A 95 14.51 -2.51 -21.75
N ASN A 96 14.53 -3.79 -21.32
CA ASN A 96 15.75 -4.50 -20.88
C ASN A 96 16.66 -3.58 -20.05
N LEU A 97 16.07 -2.83 -19.10
CA LEU A 97 16.83 -1.84 -18.32
C LEU A 97 17.96 -2.51 -17.53
N LEU A 98 17.75 -3.76 -17.11
CA LEU A 98 18.78 -4.62 -16.53
C LEU A 98 19.94 -4.91 -17.50
N ASP A 99 19.65 -5.30 -18.75
CA ASP A 99 20.72 -5.52 -19.74
C ASP A 99 21.45 -4.22 -20.07
N ARG A 100 20.73 -3.09 -20.13
CA ARG A 100 21.35 -1.77 -20.37
C ARG A 100 22.24 -1.34 -19.20
N ILE A 101 21.85 -1.59 -17.96
CA ILE A 101 22.68 -1.35 -16.78
C ILE A 101 23.93 -2.23 -16.82
N GLN A 102 23.78 -3.50 -17.20
CA GLN A 102 24.89 -4.45 -17.32
C GLN A 102 25.83 -4.11 -18.50
N GLN A 103 25.28 -3.59 -19.60
CA GLN A 103 26.06 -3.06 -20.72
C GLN A 103 26.84 -1.81 -20.31
N LEU A 104 26.21 -0.87 -19.60
CA LEU A 104 26.86 0.34 -19.11
C LEU A 104 28.00 0.02 -18.14
N SER A 105 27.80 -0.90 -17.19
CA SER A 105 28.87 -1.30 -16.27
C SER A 105 30.05 -1.95 -17.00
N SER A 106 29.79 -2.73 -18.06
CA SER A 106 30.84 -3.32 -18.89
C SER A 106 31.62 -2.31 -19.74
N VAL A 107 30.98 -1.19 -20.08
CA VAL A 107 31.62 -0.09 -20.83
C VAL A 107 32.46 0.77 -19.87
N GLU A 108 31.94 1.05 -18.68
CA GLU A 108 32.63 1.80 -17.64
C GLU A 108 33.92 1.10 -17.18
N GLU A 109 33.88 -0.23 -17.02
CA GLU A 109 35.07 -1.02 -16.71
C GLU A 109 36.15 -0.93 -17.80
N LYS A 110 35.75 -1.01 -19.08
CA LYS A 110 36.66 -0.85 -20.22
C LYS A 110 37.28 0.55 -20.28
N VAL A 111 36.48 1.60 -20.06
CA VAL A 111 36.96 2.98 -20.04
C VAL A 111 37.96 3.19 -18.91
N ARG A 112 37.67 2.66 -17.71
CA ARG A 112 38.58 2.73 -16.56
C ARG A 112 39.90 2.00 -16.80
N ASP A 113 39.86 0.83 -17.44
CA ASP A 113 41.07 0.09 -17.81
C ASP A 113 41.91 0.87 -18.85
N TYR A 114 41.25 1.52 -19.81
CA TYR A 114 41.93 2.41 -20.76
C TYR A 114 42.59 3.61 -20.09
N GLU A 115 41.89 4.28 -19.17
CA GLU A 115 42.43 5.41 -18.42
C GLU A 115 43.65 5.00 -17.59
N LEU A 116 43.60 3.83 -16.92
CA LEU A 116 44.74 3.26 -16.21
C LEU A 116 45.93 2.92 -17.11
N GLU A 117 45.69 2.44 -18.34
CA GLU A 117 46.76 2.17 -19.31
C GLU A 117 47.38 3.44 -19.90
N LEU A 118 46.56 4.48 -20.09
CA LEU A 118 46.99 5.82 -20.49
C LEU A 118 47.84 6.49 -19.41
N GLU A 119 47.42 6.42 -18.14
CA GLU A 119 48.20 6.93 -16.98
C GLU A 119 49.53 6.19 -16.81
N ARG A 120 49.59 4.90 -17.16
CA ARG A 120 50.83 4.10 -17.16
C ARG A 120 51.78 4.42 -18.33
N GLY A 121 51.45 5.40 -19.19
CA GLY A 121 52.35 5.92 -20.23
C GLY A 121 52.59 4.97 -21.40
N LYS A 122 51.78 3.92 -21.58
CA LYS A 122 51.88 3.04 -22.75
C LYS A 122 51.04 3.60 -23.91
N ILE A 123 51.71 3.99 -24.99
CA ILE A 123 51.11 4.43 -26.27
C ILE A 123 50.50 3.24 -27.04
N ALA A 124 49.82 2.34 -26.34
CA ALA A 124 49.12 1.18 -26.91
C ALA A 124 47.59 1.26 -26.72
N ALA A 125 47.08 2.34 -26.12
CA ALA A 125 45.65 2.59 -25.91
C ALA A 125 44.94 3.18 -27.15
N CYS A 126 45.38 2.82 -28.35
CA CYS A 126 44.67 3.14 -29.58
C CYS A 126 44.13 1.82 -30.13
N PRO A 127 42.83 1.72 -30.48
CA PRO A 127 42.28 0.46 -30.94
C PRO A 127 43.14 -0.07 -32.09
N PRO A 128 43.55 -1.36 -32.08
CA PRO A 128 44.33 -1.97 -33.15
C PRO A 128 43.41 -2.25 -34.36
N ASP A 129 42.50 -1.34 -34.64
CA ASP A 129 41.65 -1.39 -35.81
C ASP A 129 42.48 -0.85 -36.99
N PRO A 130 42.86 -1.70 -37.97
CA PRO A 130 43.63 -1.25 -39.12
C PRO A 130 42.90 -0.16 -39.91
N ALA A 131 41.57 -0.08 -39.82
CA ALA A 131 40.77 0.99 -40.42
C ALA A 131 40.96 2.34 -39.70
N TYR A 132 41.17 2.34 -38.39
CA TYR A 132 41.40 3.57 -37.62
C TYR A 132 42.81 4.13 -37.86
N LEU A 133 43.83 3.26 -37.88
CA LEU A 133 45.22 3.65 -38.14
C LEU A 133 45.43 4.19 -39.57
N SER A 134 44.74 3.60 -40.56
CA SER A 134 44.78 4.08 -41.94
C SER A 134 44.11 5.46 -42.10
N ARG A 135 42.99 5.73 -41.41
CA ARG A 135 42.36 7.06 -41.38
C ARG A 135 43.24 8.10 -40.69
N MET A 136 43.87 7.75 -39.57
CA MET A 136 44.78 8.67 -38.87
C MET A 136 46.04 8.99 -39.68
N ARG A 137 46.64 8.00 -40.38
CA ARG A 137 47.74 8.27 -41.34
C ARG A 137 47.28 9.16 -42.49
N ALA A 138 46.10 8.92 -43.07
CA ALA A 138 45.57 9.74 -44.16
C ALA A 138 45.40 11.21 -43.75
N LEU A 139 45.12 11.49 -42.47
CA LEU A 139 45.02 12.85 -41.93
C LEU A 139 46.40 13.50 -41.71
N GLN A 140 47.43 12.73 -41.35
CA GLN A 140 48.79 13.26 -41.12
C GLN A 140 49.48 13.72 -42.42
N PHE A 141 49.22 13.07 -43.56
CA PHE A 141 49.82 13.45 -44.84
C PHE A 141 49.12 14.62 -45.57
N ARG A 142 48.01 15.15 -45.02
CA ARG A 142 47.28 16.27 -45.63
C ARG A 142 47.63 17.65 -45.05
N LYS A 143 48.53 17.72 -44.06
CA LYS A 143 48.98 18.99 -43.46
C LYS A 143 50.42 19.32 -43.88
N ALA A 144 50.64 19.36 -45.19
CA ALA A 144 51.80 19.98 -45.82
C ALA A 144 51.34 20.76 -47.06
N ARG A 145 50.60 21.85 -46.82
CA ARG A 145 50.65 23.06 -47.65
C ARG A 145 50.13 24.25 -46.85
#